data_AF-A0A9X9XQJ2-F1
#
_entry.id   AF-A0A9X9XQJ2-F1
#
_cell.length_a   1.000
_cell.length_b   1.000
_cell.length_c   1.000
_cell.angle_alpha   90.00
_cell.angle_beta   90.00
_cell.angle_gamma   90.00
#
_symmetry.space_group_name_H-M   'P 1'
#
loop_
_entity.id
_entity.type
_entity.pdbx_description
1 polymer ?
#
loop_
_entity_poly.entity_id
_entity_poly.type
_entity_poly.pdbx_seq_one_letter_code
_entity_poly.pdbx_strand_id
1 'polypeptide(L)' 'MAPVDDPDRVPDVQRAVLAEIGRAVGRAVSPGKLSRPEFYRAAATGFGVVQVGDSRGYGCFLIRKGMIS' A
#
# COMPACT_ATOMS: atom_id res chain seq x y z
N MET A 1 3.73 1.23 2.87
CA MET A 1 4.91 1.93 3.45
C MET A 1 5.21 1.31 4.80
N ALA A 2 6.45 0.91 5.04
CA ALA A 2 6.84 0.30 6.31
C ALA A 2 6.89 1.34 7.44
N PRO A 3 6.44 1.01 8.67
CA PRO A 3 6.69 1.85 9.83
C PRO A 3 8.18 2.05 10.11
N VAL A 4 8.56 3.21 10.62
CA VAL A 4 9.97 3.58 10.83
C VAL A 4 10.62 2.74 11.93
N ASP A 5 9.91 2.56 13.04
CA ASP A 5 10.45 1.89 14.24
C ASP A 5 10.28 0.36 14.18
N ASP A 6 9.33 -0.12 13.37
CA ASP A 6 9.02 -1.54 13.22
C ASP A 6 8.57 -1.82 11.77
N PRO A 7 9.52 -2.16 10.88
CA PRO A 7 9.22 -2.45 9.48
C PRO A 7 8.36 -3.70 9.25
N ASP A 8 8.23 -4.56 10.26
CA ASP A 8 7.47 -5.80 10.18
C ASP A 8 6.05 -5.70 10.71
N ARG A 9 5.78 -4.70 11.54
CA ARG A 9 4.42 -4.34 11.94
C ARG A 9 3.54 -4.02 10.74
N VAL A 10 2.33 -4.58 10.77
CA VAL A 10 1.25 -4.28 9.83
C VAL A 10 0.16 -3.45 10.54
N PRO A 11 0.13 -2.11 10.31
CA PRO A 11 -0.92 -1.22 10.84
C PRO A 11 -2.32 -1.63 10.42
N ASP A 12 -3.33 -1.25 11.20
CA ASP A 12 -4.73 -1.64 10.98
C ASP A 12 -5.27 -1.18 9.61
N VAL A 13 -4.87 0.01 9.15
CA VAL A 13 -5.22 0.52 7.82
C VAL A 13 -4.65 -0.38 6.71
N GLN A 14 -3.43 -0.91 6.88
CA GLN A 14 -2.82 -1.83 5.92
C GLN A 14 -3.51 -3.19 5.94
N ARG A 15 -3.89 -3.69 7.12
CA ARG A 15 -4.63 -4.93 7.26
C ARG A 15 -6.00 -4.86 6.57
N ALA A 16 -6.71 -3.74 6.73
CA ALA A 16 -8.00 -3.52 6.08
C ALA A 16 -7.86 -3.53 4.54
N VAL A 17 -6.88 -2.79 4.00
CA VAL A 17 -6.64 -2.76 2.56
C VAL A 17 -6.19 -4.11 2.01
N LEU A 18 -5.36 -4.86 2.74
CA LEU A 18 -4.97 -6.21 2.34
C LEU A 18 -6.14 -7.19 2.33
N ALA A 19 -7.10 -7.05 3.24
CA ALA A 19 -8.31 -7.86 3.23
C ALA A 19 -9.15 -7.57 1.97
N GLU A 20 -9.32 -6.31 1.59
CA GLU A 20 -10.04 -5.92 0.36
C GLU A 20 -9.33 -6.40 -0.91
N ILE A 21 -7.99 -6.26 -0.96
CA ILE A 21 -7.19 -6.81 -2.06
C ILE A 21 -7.37 -8.34 -2.12
N GLY A 22 -7.29 -9.02 -0.98
CA GLY A 22 -7.44 -10.48 -0.93
C GLY A 22 -8.80 -10.96 -1.42
N ARG A 23 -9.88 -10.24 -1.05
CA ARG A 23 -11.24 -10.50 -1.56
C ARG A 23 -11.33 -10.30 -3.08
N ALA A 24 -10.77 -9.21 -3.60
CA ALA A 24 -10.82 -8.89 -5.03
C ALA A 24 -9.99 -9.87 -5.89
N VAL A 25 -8.85 -10.34 -5.39
CA VAL A 25 -7.95 -11.26 -6.11
C VAL A 25 -8.33 -12.73 -5.86
N GLY A 26 -9.10 -13.03 -4.82
CA GLY A 26 -9.49 -14.39 -4.44
C GLY A 26 -8.40 -15.20 -3.74
N ARG A 27 -7.32 -14.55 -3.27
CA ARG A 27 -6.21 -15.19 -2.53
C ARG A 27 -5.49 -14.20 -1.63
N ALA A 28 -4.72 -14.73 -0.67
CA ALA A 28 -3.81 -13.90 0.12
C ALA A 28 -2.75 -13.23 -0.78
N VAL A 29 -2.49 -11.95 -0.52
CA VAL A 29 -1.50 -11.15 -1.24
C VAL A 29 -0.45 -10.65 -0.25
N SER A 30 0.82 -10.87 -0.60
CA SER A 30 1.96 -10.32 0.14
C SER A 30 2.40 -9.00 -0.52
N PRO A 31 2.20 -7.84 0.13
CA PRO A 31 2.63 -6.56 -0.43
C PRO A 31 4.15 -6.40 -0.32
N GLY A 32 4.72 -5.64 -1.25
CA GLY A 32 6.09 -5.14 -1.08
C GLY A 32 6.18 -4.11 0.05
N LYS A 33 7.33 -4.08 0.73
CA LYS A 33 7.64 -3.09 1.76
C LYS A 33 8.64 -2.08 1.20
N LEU A 34 8.37 -0.80 1.44
CA LEU A 34 9.25 0.31 1.09
C LEU A 34 9.44 1.17 2.34
N SER A 35 10.66 1.64 2.56
CA SER A 35 10.92 2.71 3.52
C SER A 35 10.17 3.98 3.11
N ARG A 36 9.99 4.92 4.03
CA ARG A 36 9.30 6.20 3.74
C ARG A 36 9.97 7.00 2.61
N PRO A 37 11.31 7.15 2.56
CA PRO A 37 11.96 7.84 1.44
C PRO A 37 11.78 7.12 0.09
N GLU A 38 11.90 5.80 0.06
CA GLU A 38 11.70 5.01 -1.17
C GLU A 38 10.25 5.09 -1.67
N PHE A 39 9.29 5.04 -0.74
CA PHE A 39 7.87 5.18 -1.07
C PHE A 39 7.59 6.51 -1.75
N TYR A 40 8.10 7.63 -1.23
CA TYR A 40 7.89 8.94 -1.84
C TYR A 40 8.59 9.08 -3.20
N ARG A 41 9.79 8.53 -3.36
CA ARG A 41 10.46 8.48 -4.68
C ARG A 41 9.62 7.73 -5.71
N ALA A 42 9.09 6.56 -5.35
CA ALA A 42 8.24 5.77 -6.23
C ALA A 42 6.87 6.42 -6.50
N ALA A 43 6.30 7.10 -5.50
CA ALA A 43 5.03 7.83 -5.65
C ALA A 43 5.17 9.00 -6.63
N ALA A 44 6.30 9.71 -6.62
CA ALA A 44 6.58 10.83 -7.51
C ALA A 44 6.66 10.43 -9.00
N THR A 45 6.95 9.15 -9.30
CA THR A 45 6.97 8.61 -10.66
C THR A 45 5.66 7.92 -11.04
N GLY A 46 4.64 7.98 -10.19
CA GLY A 46 3.34 7.33 -10.43
C GLY A 46 2.54 8.03 -11.52
N PHE A 47 1.63 7.29 -12.15
CA PHE A 47 0.71 7.84 -13.16
C PHE A 47 -0.19 8.94 -12.58
N GLY A 48 -0.57 8.81 -11.31
CA GLY A 48 -1.39 9.79 -10.61
C GLY A 48 -1.59 9.41 -9.15
N VAL A 49 -2.11 10.35 -8.37
CA VAL A 49 -2.42 10.17 -6.94
C VAL A 49 -3.90 10.36 -6.71
N VAL A 50 -4.52 9.39 -6.04
CA VAL A 50 -5.90 9.52 -5.54
C VAL A 50 -5.81 9.83 -4.04
N GLN A 51 -6.19 11.05 -3.68
CA GLN A 51 -6.22 11.47 -2.28
C GLN A 51 -7.55 11.05 -1.64
N VAL A 52 -7.48 10.46 -0.45
CA VAL A 52 -8.63 10.05 0.34
C VAL A 52 -8.60 10.72 1.72
N GLY A 53 -9.75 10.81 2.39
CA GLY A 53 -9.90 11.45 3.71
C GLY A 53 -9.49 10.59 4.91
N ASP A 54 -8.75 9.51 4.71
CA ASP A 54 -8.30 8.64 5.80
C ASP A 54 -7.11 9.27 6.54
N SER A 55 -7.30 9.58 7.82
CA SER A 55 -6.29 10.23 8.68
C SER A 55 -5.33 9.24 9.35
N ARG A 56 -5.53 7.92 9.18
CA ARG A 56 -4.69 6.90 9.82
C ARG A 56 -3.29 6.90 9.21
N GLY A 57 -2.26 6.88 10.07
CA GLY A 57 -0.87 6.82 9.66
C GLY A 57 -0.53 5.55 8.85
N TYR A 58 0.43 5.67 7.94
CA TYR A 58 0.88 4.58 7.06
C TYR A 58 -0.19 4.00 6.11
N GLY A 59 -1.26 4.77 5.86
CA GLY A 59 -2.37 4.43 4.96
C GLY A 59 -2.15 4.76 3.48
N CYS A 60 -0.93 5.08 3.05
CA CYS A 60 -0.61 5.28 1.64
C CYS A 60 -0.15 3.98 0.98
N PHE A 61 -0.66 3.71 -0.22
CA PHE A 61 -0.37 2.50 -0.99
C PHE A 61 0.03 2.84 -2.43
N LEU A 62 0.95 2.06 -2.99
CA LEU A 62 1.26 2.10 -4.42
C LEU A 62 0.59 0.90 -5.08
N ILE A 63 -0.19 1.17 -6.14
CA ILE A 63 -0.93 0.15 -6.88
C ILE A 63 -0.38 0.11 -8.30
N ARG A 64 0.00 -1.08 -8.77
CA ARG A 64 0.40 -1.32 -10.15
C ARG A 64 -0.73 -2.00 -10.90
N LYS A 65 -1.25 -1.35 -11.93
CA LYS A 65 -2.28 -1.91 -12.81
C LYS A 65 -1.71 -3.14 -13.55
N GLY A 66 -2.44 -4.25 -13.50
CA GLY A 66 -2.16 -5.46 -14.27
C GLY A 66 -2.71 -5.40 -15.69
N MET A 67 -2.60 -6.51 -16.42
CA MET A 67 -3.18 -6.73 -17.75
C MET A 67 -4.39 -7.66 -17.62
N ILE A 68 -5.40 -7.46 -18.47
CA ILE A 68 -6.56 -8.37 -18.59
C ILE A 68 -6.39 -9.06 -19.94
N SER A 69 -6.41 -10.40 -19.94
CA SER A 69 -6.36 -11.26 -21.11
C SER A 69 -7.75 -11.78 -21.46
#